data_AF-A0A087E207-F1
#
_entry.id   AF-A0A087E207-F1
#
_cell.length_a   1.000
_cell.length_b   1.000
_cell.length_c   1.000
_cell.angle_alpha   90.00
_cell.angle_beta   90.00
_cell.angle_gamma   90.00
#
_symmetry.space_group_name_H-M   'P 1'
#
loop_
_entity.id
_entity.type
_entity.pdbx_description
1 polymer ?
#
loop_
_entity_poly.entity_id
_entity_poly.type
_entity_poly.pdbx_seq_one_letter_code
_entity_poly.pdbx_strand_id
1 'polypeptide(L)' 'MTVQLTREKLAEDVYQAVHSVEMEGGRVSPEFMGDARDYVNGLIDIDQWEGKTLARFKAKVS' A
#
# COMPACT_ATOMS: atom_id res chain seq x y z
N MET A 1 -18.08 -9.21 11.46
CA MET A 1 -17.93 -7.77 11.74
C MET A 1 -16.71 -7.30 10.98
N THR A 2 -16.89 -6.56 9.88
CA THR A 2 -15.78 -5.90 9.19
C THR A 2 -15.35 -4.71 10.05
N VAL A 3 -14.14 -4.78 10.61
CA VAL A 3 -13.55 -3.64 11.31
C VAL A 3 -13.19 -2.61 10.23
N GLN A 4 -13.98 -1.54 10.12
CA GLN A 4 -13.58 -0.37 9.36
C GLN A 4 -12.50 0.36 10.16
N LEU A 5 -11.26 0.27 9.70
CA LEU A 5 -10.15 1.01 10.30
C LEU A 5 -10.32 2.50 10.02
N THR A 6 -9.96 3.34 10.99
CA THR A 6 -9.93 4.78 10.77
C THR A 6 -8.79 5.15 9.83
N ARG A 7 -8.87 6.32 9.20
CA ARG A 7 -7.81 6.85 8.35
C ARG A 7 -6.46 6.93 9.08
N GLU A 8 -6.47 7.32 10.35
CA GLU A 8 -5.27 7.37 11.18
C GLU A 8 -4.65 5.98 11.37
N LYS A 9 -5.51 4.97 11.60
CA LYS A 9 -5.03 3.60 11.78
C LYS A 9 -4.47 3.03 10.48
N LEU A 10 -5.11 3.31 9.34
CA LEU A 10 -4.59 2.94 8.03
C LEU A 10 -3.23 3.61 7.74
N ALA A 11 -3.08 4.89 8.10
CA ALA A 11 -1.83 5.61 7.92
C ALA A 11 -0.70 5.04 8.79
N GLU A 12 -1.00 4.68 10.05
CA GLU A 12 -0.06 4.01 10.95
C GLU A 12 0.37 2.66 10.39
N ASP A 13 -0.58 1.83 9.92
CA ASP A 13 -0.29 0.50 9.40
C ASP A 13 0.59 0.58 8.13
N VAL A 14 0.30 1.53 7.22
CA VAL A 14 1.15 1.82 6.06
C VAL A 14 2.54 2.27 6.47
N TYR A 15 2.66 3.17 7.45
CA TYR A 15 3.94 3.63 7.96
C TYR A 15 4.78 2.48 8.51
N GLN A 16 4.20 1.62 9.35
CA GLN A 16 4.89 0.46 9.92
C GLN A 16 5.37 -0.52 8.83
N ALA A 17 4.53 -0.77 7.82
CA ALA A 17 4.91 -1.64 6.70
C ALA A 17 6.09 -1.07 5.89
N VAL A 18 6.05 0.22 5.55
CA VAL A 18 7.14 0.90 4.83
C VAL A 18 8.41 0.92 5.68
N HIS A 19 8.30 1.27 6.95
CA HIS A 19 9.43 1.32 7.88
C HIS A 19 10.11 -0.05 8.02
N SER A 20 9.34 -1.14 8.11
CA SER A 20 9.91 -2.49 8.14
C SER A 20 10.75 -2.80 6.90
N VAL A 21 10.25 -2.44 5.71
CA VAL A 21 10.99 -2.63 4.45
C VAL A 21 12.28 -1.82 4.42
N GLU A 22 12.23 -0.57 4.91
CA GLU A 22 13.42 0.30 4.98
C GLU A 22 14.46 -0.23 5.97
N MET A 23 14.03 -0.79 7.11
CA MET A 23 14.91 -1.43 8.10
C MET A 23 15.65 -2.65 7.56
N GLU A 24 15.06 -3.35 6.58
CA GLU A 24 15.69 -4.46 5.85
C GLU A 24 16.62 -3.97 4.71
N GLY A 25 16.79 -2.65 4.56
CA GLY A 25 17.57 -2.05 3.47
C GLY A 25 16.82 -2.00 2.13
N GLY A 26 15.54 -2.37 2.12
CA GLY A 26 14.65 -2.25 0.98
C GLY A 26 14.19 -0.82 0.74
N ARG A 27 13.47 -0.61 -0.38
CA ARG A 27 12.81 0.65 -0.70
C ARG A 27 11.48 0.36 -1.39
N VAL A 28 10.47 1.16 -1.06
CA VAL A 28 9.18 1.17 -1.77
C VAL A 28 9.23 2.14 -2.94
N SER A 29 8.50 1.82 -4.01
CA SER A 29 8.46 2.68 -5.20
C SER A 29 7.53 3.88 -4.99
N PRO A 30 7.73 5.00 -5.74
CA PRO A 30 6.83 6.14 -5.68
C PRO A 30 5.37 5.78 -6.01
N GLU A 31 5.16 4.85 -6.95
CA GLU A 31 3.82 4.40 -7.34
C GLU A 31 3.15 3.58 -6.23
N PHE A 32 3.93 2.79 -5.47
CA PHE A 32 3.43 2.11 -4.28
C PHE A 32 2.95 3.12 -3.23
N MET A 33 3.74 4.17 -2.97
CA MET A 33 3.36 5.23 -2.03
C MET A 33 2.15 6.04 -2.49
N GLY A 34 1.97 6.21 -3.80
CA GLY A 34 0.77 6.81 -4.39
C GLY A 34 -0.49 6.00 -4.05
N ASP A 35 -0.46 4.70 -4.27
CA ASP A 35 -1.61 3.84 -3.93
C ASP A 35 -1.82 3.71 -2.42
N ALA A 36 -0.75 3.72 -1.61
CA ALA A 36 -0.87 3.74 -0.17
C ALA A 36 -1.64 4.98 0.32
N ARG A 37 -1.38 6.14 -0.30
CA ARG A 37 -2.12 7.38 -0.02
C ARG A 37 -3.59 7.26 -0.43
N ASP A 38 -3.87 6.69 -1.60
CA ASP A 38 -5.24 6.47 -2.07
C ASP A 38 -6.01 5.54 -1.12
N TYR A 39 -5.36 4.47 -0.65
CA TYR A 39 -5.92 3.52 0.31
C TYR A 39 -6.22 4.19 1.66
N VAL A 40 -5.27 4.94 2.23
CA VAL A 40 -5.47 5.69 3.48
C VAL A 40 -6.62 6.70 3.39
N ASN A 41 -6.81 7.31 2.22
CA ASN A 41 -7.90 8.26 2.00
C ASN A 41 -9.22 7.58 1.61
N GLY A 42 -9.28 6.24 1.55
CA GLY A 42 -10.48 5.49 1.18
C GLY A 42 -10.88 5.62 -0.29
N LEU A 43 -9.97 6.06 -1.17
CA LEU A 43 -10.20 6.14 -2.61
C LEU A 43 -10.11 4.77 -3.29
N ILE A 44 -9.35 3.85 -2.70
CA ILE A 44 -9.26 2.44 -3.08
C ILE A 44 -9.34 1.57 -1.82
N ASP A 45 -9.81 0.33 -1.97
CA ASP A 45 -9.70 -0.70 -0.95
C ASP A 45 -8.41 -1.54 -1.12
N ILE A 46 -8.22 -2.50 -0.22
CA ILE A 46 -7.02 -3.36 -0.22
C ILE A 46 -6.95 -4.26 -1.46
N ASP A 47 -8.09 -4.77 -1.94
CA ASP A 47 -8.16 -5.66 -3.11
C ASP A 47 -7.78 -4.90 -4.40
N GLN A 48 -8.23 -3.65 -4.52
CA GLN A 48 -7.85 -2.73 -5.59
C GLN A 48 -6.36 -2.39 -5.54
N TRP A 49 -5.80 -2.17 -4.34
CA TRP A 49 -4.37 -1.93 -4.19
C TRP A 49 -3.54 -3.15 -4.60
N GLU A 50 -3.93 -4.35 -4.17
CA GLU A 50 -3.27 -5.60 -4.58
C GLU A 50 -3.34 -5.77 -6.10
N GLY A 51 -4.51 -5.56 -6.70
CA GLY A 51 -4.71 -5.63 -8.14
C GLY A 51 -3.79 -4.69 -8.93
N LYS A 52 -3.68 -3.43 -8.50
CA LYS A 52 -2.75 -2.45 -9.10
C LYS A 52 -1.29 -2.88 -8.99
N THR A 53 -0.89 -3.42 -7.84
CA THR A 53 0.48 -3.89 -7.60
C THR A 53 0.80 -5.10 -8.48
N LEU A 54 -0.10 -6.07 -8.57
CA LEU A 54 0.07 -7.24 -9.44
C LEU A 54 0.11 -6.85 -10.93
N ALA A 55 -0.74 -5.92 -11.36
CA ALA A 55 -0.73 -5.43 -12.74
C ALA A 55 0.62 -4.79 -13.10
N ARG A 56 1.19 -3.98 -12.20
CA ARG A 56 2.53 -3.41 -12.38
C ARG A 56 3.62 -4.46 -12.41
N PHE A 57 3.54 -5.48 -11.56
CA PHE A 57 4.49 -6.59 -11.60
C PHE A 57 4.43 -7.33 -12.94
N LYS A 58 3.23 -7.69 -13.40
CA LYS A 58 3.01 -8.36 -14.71
C LYS A 58 3.58 -7.54 -15.87
N ALA A 59 3.37 -6.23 -15.87
CA ALA A 59 3.90 -5.34 -16.91
C ALA A 59 5.44 -5.24 -16.94
N LYS A 60 6.12 -5.54 -15.83
CA LYS A 60 7.60 -5.54 -15.77
C LYS A 60 8.22 -6.87 -16.20
N VAL A 61 7.47 -7.97 -16.14
CA VAL A 61 7.96 -9.33 -16.43
C VAL A 61 7.46 -9.89 -17.78
N SER A 62 6.63 -9.13 -18.49
CA SER A 62 6.15 -9.45 -19.85
C SER A 62 7.01 -8.74 -20.88
#